data_AF-B6K0T1-F1
#
_entry.id   AF-B6K0T1-F1
#
_cell.length_a   1.000
_cell.length_b   1.000
_cell.length_c   1.000
_cell.angle_alpha   90.00
_cell.angle_beta   90.00
_cell.angle_gamma   90.00
#
_symmetry.space_group_name_H-M   'P 1'
#
loop_
_entity.id
_entity.type
_entity.pdbx_description
1 polymer ?
#
loop_
_entity_poly.entity_id
_entity_poly.type
_entity_poly.pdbx_seq_one_letter_code
_entity_poly.pdbx_strand_id
1 'polypeptide(L)'
;MFHHRGTRILDQREDSVQAIPIVQRKALSSCGSKEIDPLLFLKVQVSSNGVYEAWLKLQKSKTSNAICILLEMKESEQAYIHDLYVAKRFYAERLYPVLDKQEWRGVFGQFLPLCSVAARFAKDLCRAIDDEIALVRQNAASSGLIAQQFLRWLPQLKDTYSRYCLVQDRCSEQVKKWLRDENLTSVINQCDSIAKIESSSWNLDSFLVKPMQRFLKYPLLLNQLYRASLTTASTNFALLAEACSETEQAAQCVNEMKLRQETVERALRHNSSRSIFKPRTAGRLQLLKKMKGIQTSVSALYIPNHEQIVALIQELAYTHNCLLDFRNSVADYVNAARTHFNKLSDIIQCYGQVCKGPRNSLSWTNATNALENITRGAILRLYDDCHRMLDTFITPLLNIYERPLEVCGAWLQSGILFAKRRHARQDVGLELKDFPLLGNCLMDELPIFMQKAKQILSICVNTCAACQQRFLQTAHEQLKVVWSEHKSFLRSMEPNEVDGRYLDGTNVGDNTADDVSDVNDYQLPE
;
A
#
# COMPACT_ATOMS: atom_id res chain seq x y z
N MET A 1 46.66 59.92 -13.59
CA MET A 1 48.04 60.20 -13.14
C MET A 1 48.69 58.88 -12.72
N PHE A 2 50.00 58.73 -12.98
CA PHE A 2 51.01 57.80 -12.43
C PHE A 2 50.58 56.58 -11.57
N HIS A 3 51.24 55.42 -11.55
CA HIS A 3 52.23 54.69 -12.39
C HIS A 3 52.77 53.56 -11.46
N HIS A 4 52.85 52.31 -11.92
CA HIS A 4 53.82 51.28 -11.44
C HIS A 4 53.75 50.82 -9.95
N ARG A 5 54.21 49.61 -9.55
CA ARG A 5 54.99 48.53 -10.23
C ARG A 5 54.77 47.19 -9.47
N GLY A 6 54.73 46.08 -10.23
CA GLY A 6 55.40 44.78 -9.92
C GLY A 6 54.99 43.96 -8.67
N THR A 7 55.21 42.63 -8.62
CA THR A 7 55.76 41.69 -9.60
C THR A 7 55.46 40.24 -9.16
N ARG A 8 55.17 39.31 -10.10
CA ARG A 8 55.36 37.82 -10.10
C ARG A 8 55.12 37.05 -8.76
N ILE A 9 54.26 36.03 -8.71
CA ILE A 9 54.51 34.59 -9.03
C ILE A 9 53.14 33.88 -8.78
N LEU A 10 52.67 32.82 -9.47
CA LEU A 10 53.18 31.96 -10.56
C LEU A 10 52.07 31.82 -11.65
N ASP A 11 52.04 30.71 -12.40
CA ASP A 11 51.05 30.40 -13.45
C ASP A 11 49.84 29.59 -12.95
N GLN A 12 48.67 29.87 -13.55
CA GLN A 12 47.54 28.96 -13.64
C GLN A 12 47.39 28.49 -15.10
N ARG A 13 47.91 27.30 -15.42
CA ARG A 13 47.49 26.49 -16.58
C ARG A 13 47.74 25.01 -16.29
N GLU A 14 46.67 24.24 -16.15
CA GLU A 14 46.68 22.81 -16.44
C GLU A 14 45.53 22.51 -17.40
N ASP A 15 45.88 22.32 -18.67
CA ASP A 15 44.97 21.86 -19.71
C ASP A 15 44.66 20.37 -19.49
N SER A 16 43.39 20.00 -19.45
CA SER A 16 42.93 18.63 -19.24
C SER A 16 43.08 17.76 -20.50
N VAL A 17 44.30 17.29 -20.76
CA VAL A 17 44.60 16.33 -21.83
C VAL A 17 44.44 14.89 -21.33
N GLN A 18 43.47 14.16 -21.89
CA GLN A 18 43.38 12.70 -21.70
C GLN A 18 44.49 11.98 -22.49
N ALA A 19 45.39 11.29 -21.78
CA ALA A 19 46.47 10.53 -22.39
C ALA A 19 46.12 9.04 -22.56
N ILE A 20 46.08 8.58 -23.81
CA ILE A 20 46.09 7.16 -24.19
C ILE A 20 47.51 6.83 -24.65
N PRO A 21 48.23 5.83 -24.08
CA PRO A 21 49.56 5.47 -24.55
C PRO A 21 49.50 4.69 -25.88
N ILE A 22 49.99 5.30 -26.97
CA ILE A 22 50.29 4.60 -28.23
C ILE A 22 51.79 4.47 -28.41
N VAL A 23 52.27 3.23 -28.40
CA VAL A 23 53.54 2.75 -28.97
C VAL A 23 53.14 1.41 -29.60
N GLN A 24 53.30 1.12 -30.90
CA GLN A 24 54.29 1.60 -31.87
C GLN A 24 53.67 1.57 -33.30
N ARG A 25 54.00 2.56 -34.15
CA ARG A 25 53.63 2.58 -35.58
C ARG A 25 54.89 2.35 -36.42
N LYS A 26 54.97 1.25 -37.18
CA LYS A 26 55.78 1.15 -38.42
C LYS A 26 55.35 -0.06 -39.26
N ALA A 27 55.55 0.04 -40.56
CA ALA A 27 55.26 -0.98 -41.59
C ALA A 27 53.78 -1.30 -41.90
N LEU A 28 53.07 -0.31 -42.46
CA LEU A 28 52.04 -0.55 -43.47
C LEU A 28 52.26 0.41 -44.65
N SER A 29 53.04 -0.02 -45.65
CA SER A 29 53.07 0.57 -47.01
C SER A 29 53.96 -0.26 -47.95
N SER A 30 53.51 -1.45 -48.35
CA SER A 30 54.05 -2.10 -49.54
C SER A 30 53.02 -3.05 -50.16
N CYS A 31 52.54 -2.65 -51.33
CA CYS A 31 52.07 -3.49 -52.43
C CYS A 31 50.98 -4.56 -52.19
N GLY A 32 49.84 -4.35 -52.87
CA GLY A 32 49.29 -5.40 -53.72
C GLY A 32 48.13 -6.21 -53.16
N SER A 33 46.94 -5.92 -53.68
CA SER A 33 45.81 -6.84 -53.66
C SER A 33 46.20 -8.19 -54.26
N LYS A 34 46.25 -9.25 -53.45
CA LYS A 34 46.21 -10.65 -53.90
C LYS A 34 45.36 -11.47 -52.94
N GLU A 35 44.62 -12.41 -53.51
CA GLU A 35 43.65 -13.25 -52.81
C GLU A 35 44.32 -14.07 -51.69
N ILE A 36 43.62 -14.21 -50.56
CA ILE A 36 44.01 -15.19 -49.54
C ILE A 36 43.58 -16.56 -50.05
N ASP A 37 44.56 -17.33 -50.53
CA ASP A 37 44.40 -18.70 -50.98
C ASP A 37 43.69 -19.56 -49.91
N PRO A 38 42.52 -20.17 -50.21
CA PRO A 38 41.77 -21.00 -49.26
C PRO A 38 42.54 -22.21 -48.72
N LEU A 39 43.67 -22.59 -49.33
CA LEU A 39 44.43 -23.79 -49.00
C LEU A 39 45.51 -23.60 -47.92
N LEU A 40 45.76 -22.38 -47.43
CA LEU A 40 46.74 -22.17 -46.36
C LEU A 40 46.30 -22.71 -44.98
N PHE A 41 45.03 -23.13 -44.83
CA PHE A 41 44.53 -23.82 -43.64
C PHE A 41 45.00 -25.29 -43.52
N LEU A 42 45.71 -25.83 -44.52
CA LEU A 42 46.05 -27.25 -44.60
C LEU A 42 47.55 -27.56 -44.57
N LYS A 43 48.32 -26.90 -43.68
CA LYS A 43 49.75 -27.25 -43.49
C LYS A 43 50.32 -27.08 -42.07
N VAL A 44 49.59 -27.58 -41.07
CA VAL A 44 50.17 -27.98 -39.77
C VAL A 44 49.71 -29.40 -39.41
N GLN A 45 50.46 -30.41 -39.85
CA GLN A 45 50.32 -31.77 -39.32
C GLN A 45 51.02 -31.86 -37.96
N VAL A 46 50.35 -31.38 -36.92
CA VAL A 46 50.69 -31.65 -35.51
C VAL A 46 49.42 -32.15 -34.82
N SER A 47 49.34 -33.48 -34.66
CA SER A 47 48.38 -34.21 -33.82
C SER A 47 47.00 -33.56 -33.57
N SER A 48 46.19 -33.45 -34.62
CA SER A 48 44.79 -32.96 -34.56
C SER A 48 43.94 -33.64 -33.47
N ASN A 49 44.19 -34.93 -33.20
CA ASN A 49 43.54 -35.67 -32.13
C ASN A 49 43.76 -35.05 -30.73
N GLY A 50 44.95 -34.48 -30.45
CA GLY A 50 45.27 -33.96 -29.12
C GLY A 50 44.49 -32.70 -28.77
N VAL A 51 44.34 -31.77 -29.72
CA VAL A 51 43.57 -30.52 -29.53
C VAL A 51 42.07 -30.81 -29.48
N TYR A 52 41.58 -31.72 -30.34
CA TYR A 52 40.18 -32.14 -30.34
C TYR A 52 39.79 -32.92 -29.07
N GLU A 53 40.64 -33.84 -28.59
CA GLU A 53 40.49 -34.51 -27.30
C GLU A 53 40.54 -33.53 -26.11
N ALA A 54 41.43 -32.54 -26.14
CA ALA A 54 41.50 -31.52 -25.09
C ALA A 54 40.23 -30.66 -25.07
N TRP A 55 39.71 -30.26 -26.23
CA TRP A 55 38.45 -29.54 -26.37
C TRP A 55 37.24 -30.37 -25.89
N LEU A 56 37.16 -31.65 -26.28
CA LEU A 56 36.15 -32.60 -25.80
C LEU A 56 36.21 -32.82 -24.29
N LYS A 57 37.40 -32.95 -23.70
CA LYS A 57 37.60 -33.07 -22.25
C LYS A 57 37.20 -31.79 -21.52
N LEU A 58 37.53 -30.63 -22.07
CA LEU A 58 37.12 -29.33 -21.53
C LEU A 58 35.59 -29.18 -21.57
N GLN A 59 34.95 -29.59 -22.67
CA GLN A 59 33.50 -29.53 -22.82
C GLN A 59 32.78 -30.52 -21.90
N LYS A 60 33.27 -31.77 -21.77
CA LYS A 60 32.76 -32.76 -20.80
C LYS A 60 32.93 -32.30 -19.35
N SER A 61 34.03 -31.63 -19.02
CA SER A 61 34.26 -31.04 -17.69
C SER A 61 33.26 -29.91 -17.39
N LYS A 62 33.03 -29.01 -18.36
CA LYS A 62 32.06 -27.91 -18.25
C LYS A 62 30.61 -28.39 -18.11
N THR A 63 30.18 -29.37 -18.92
CA THR A 63 28.81 -29.92 -18.82
C THR A 63 28.61 -30.67 -17.51
N SER A 64 29.63 -31.38 -17.01
CA SER A 64 29.61 -31.99 -15.68
C SER A 64 29.40 -30.93 -14.58
N ASN A 65 30.16 -29.82 -14.63
CA ASN A 65 30.03 -28.73 -13.66
C ASN A 65 28.63 -28.08 -13.66
N ALA A 66 28.06 -27.82 -14.85
CA ALA A 66 26.71 -27.28 -14.97
C ALA A 66 25.64 -28.23 -14.40
N ILE A 67 25.77 -29.55 -14.63
CA ILE A 67 24.89 -30.56 -14.05
C ILE A 67 25.01 -30.60 -12.52
N CYS A 68 26.23 -30.49 -11.96
CA CYS A 68 26.42 -30.43 -10.51
C CYS A 68 25.70 -29.22 -9.88
N ILE A 69 25.83 -28.03 -10.47
CA ILE A 69 25.14 -26.81 -9.99
C ILE A 69 23.62 -26.98 -10.04
N LEU A 70 23.09 -27.56 -11.12
CA LEU A 70 21.65 -27.83 -11.26
C LEU A 70 21.15 -28.85 -10.23
N LEU A 71 21.93 -29.89 -9.92
CA LEU A 71 21.61 -30.86 -8.88
C LEU A 71 21.65 -30.24 -7.47
N GLU A 72 22.70 -29.46 -7.13
CA GLU A 72 22.78 -28.72 -5.86
C GLU A 72 21.60 -27.76 -5.69
N MET A 73 21.21 -27.07 -6.77
CA MET A 73 20.05 -26.18 -6.78
C MET A 73 18.74 -26.94 -6.48
N LYS A 74 18.57 -28.14 -7.07
CA LYS A 74 17.41 -29.02 -6.85
C LYS A 74 17.37 -29.57 -5.43
N GLU A 75 18.47 -30.15 -4.97
CA GLU A 75 18.59 -30.74 -3.62
C GLU A 75 18.35 -29.69 -2.53
N SER A 76 18.95 -28.50 -2.68
CA SER A 76 18.75 -27.41 -1.72
C SER A 76 17.34 -26.80 -1.74
N GLU A 77 16.63 -26.86 -2.86
CA GLU A 77 15.21 -26.48 -2.94
C GLU A 77 14.33 -27.55 -2.27
N GLN A 78 14.58 -28.83 -2.54
CA GLN A 78 13.83 -29.95 -1.94
C GLN A 78 14.00 -29.99 -0.42
N ALA A 79 15.23 -29.80 0.09
CA ALA A 79 15.51 -29.70 1.52
C ALA A 79 14.78 -28.50 2.16
N TYR A 80 14.77 -27.34 1.50
CA TYR A 80 14.03 -26.16 1.95
C TYR A 80 12.52 -26.42 2.04
N ILE A 81 11.90 -27.02 1.03
CA ILE A 81 10.46 -27.34 1.05
C ILE A 81 10.12 -28.41 2.09
N HIS A 82 11.00 -29.39 2.30
CA HIS A 82 10.86 -30.37 3.37
C HIS A 82 10.88 -29.71 4.75
N ASP A 83 11.81 -28.77 5.00
CA ASP A 83 11.85 -27.99 6.23
C ASP A 83 10.55 -27.18 6.46
N LEU A 84 9.98 -26.57 5.41
CA LEU A 84 8.68 -25.88 5.51
C LEU A 84 7.52 -26.84 5.82
N TYR A 85 7.54 -28.05 5.25
CA TYR A 85 6.55 -29.09 5.53
C TYR A 85 6.64 -29.58 6.98
N VAL A 86 7.85 -29.84 7.48
CA VAL A 86 8.11 -30.19 8.90
C VAL A 86 7.58 -29.08 9.82
N ALA A 87 7.90 -27.82 9.53
CA ALA A 87 7.41 -26.66 10.29
C ALA A 87 5.86 -26.59 10.32
N LYS A 88 5.20 -26.80 9.18
CA LYS A 88 3.73 -26.83 9.10
C LYS A 88 3.14 -28.00 9.90
N ARG A 89 3.58 -29.23 9.63
CA ARG A 89 2.99 -30.47 10.16
C ARG A 89 3.22 -30.63 11.66
N PHE A 90 4.44 -30.36 12.13
CA PHE A 90 4.80 -30.64 13.52
C PHE A 90 4.63 -29.45 14.46
N TYR A 91 4.54 -28.21 13.95
CA TYR A 91 4.26 -27.04 14.79
C TYR A 91 2.92 -26.40 14.47
N ALA A 92 2.68 -25.96 13.23
CA ALA A 92 1.47 -25.19 12.93
C ALA A 92 0.18 -25.98 13.21
N GLU A 93 0.12 -27.26 12.80
CA GLU A 93 -1.04 -28.13 13.03
C GLU A 93 -1.19 -28.54 14.51
N ARG A 94 -0.07 -28.76 15.23
CA ARG A 94 -0.07 -29.17 16.66
C ARG A 94 -0.37 -28.02 17.63
N LEU A 95 0.07 -26.81 17.32
CA LEU A 95 -0.14 -25.63 18.15
C LEU A 95 -1.51 -24.96 17.91
N TYR A 96 -2.18 -25.25 16.79
CA TYR A 96 -3.51 -24.70 16.47
C TYR A 96 -4.60 -24.93 17.54
N PRO A 97 -4.76 -26.13 18.14
CA PRO A 97 -5.75 -26.35 19.20
C PRO A 97 -5.33 -25.83 20.57
N VAL A 98 -4.05 -25.49 20.77
CA VAL A 98 -3.49 -25.10 22.08
C VAL A 98 -3.42 -23.57 22.25
N LEU A 99 -3.19 -22.84 21.16
CA LEU A 99 -3.02 -21.38 21.15
C LEU A 99 -4.32 -20.63 20.88
N ASP A 100 -4.37 -19.35 21.29
CA ASP A 100 -5.39 -18.45 20.80
C ASP A 100 -5.28 -18.23 19.28
N LYS A 101 -6.43 -18.03 18.64
CA LYS A 101 -6.55 -17.84 17.19
C LYS A 101 -5.82 -16.60 16.68
N GLN A 102 -5.66 -15.54 17.47
CA GLN A 102 -4.89 -14.35 17.08
C GLN A 102 -3.39 -14.61 17.20
N GLU A 103 -2.92 -15.24 18.28
CA GLU A 103 -1.51 -15.56 18.46
C GLU A 103 -1.00 -16.54 17.40
N TRP A 104 -1.77 -17.61 17.13
CA TRP A 104 -1.42 -18.56 16.08
C TRP A 104 -1.36 -17.90 14.70
N ARG A 105 -2.32 -17.01 14.38
CA ARG A 105 -2.29 -16.21 13.13
C ARG A 105 -1.09 -15.26 13.08
N GLY A 106 -0.64 -14.74 14.23
CA GLY A 106 0.53 -13.86 14.35
C GLY A 106 1.84 -14.52 13.91
N VAL A 107 1.96 -15.84 14.03
CA VAL A 107 3.14 -16.60 13.56
C VAL A 107 2.86 -17.29 12.22
N PHE A 108 1.78 -18.07 12.12
CA PHE A 108 1.55 -18.95 10.97
C PHE A 108 0.73 -18.31 9.84
N GLY A 109 0.10 -17.15 10.07
CA GLY A 109 -0.82 -16.51 9.13
C GLY A 109 -0.19 -16.04 7.81
N GLN A 110 1.07 -15.57 7.83
CA GLN A 110 1.84 -15.28 6.60
C GLN A 110 2.76 -16.44 6.19
N PHE A 111 3.17 -17.30 7.15
CA PHE A 111 4.04 -18.44 6.88
C PHE A 111 3.38 -19.51 6.00
N LEU A 112 2.13 -19.90 6.28
CA LEU A 112 1.46 -20.99 5.54
C LEU A 112 1.12 -20.63 4.08
N PRO A 113 0.69 -19.40 3.75
CA PRO A 113 0.64 -18.94 2.36
C PRO A 113 2.00 -19.01 1.67
N LEU A 114 3.09 -18.61 2.35
CA LEU A 114 4.44 -18.70 1.82
C LEU A 114 4.85 -20.15 1.53
N CYS A 115 4.60 -21.09 2.45
CA CYS A 115 4.87 -22.51 2.21
C CYS A 115 4.15 -23.04 0.95
N SER A 116 2.92 -22.58 0.72
CA SER A 116 2.10 -22.99 -0.41
C SER A 116 2.64 -22.45 -1.75
N VAL A 117 3.11 -21.19 -1.78
CA VAL A 117 3.75 -20.59 -2.96
C VAL A 117 5.11 -21.22 -3.22
N ALA A 118 5.94 -21.39 -2.19
CA ALA A 118 7.26 -22.00 -2.28
C ALA A 118 7.18 -23.45 -2.82
N ALA A 119 6.29 -24.29 -2.28
CA ALA A 119 6.14 -25.67 -2.75
C ALA A 119 5.68 -25.77 -4.23
N ARG A 120 4.87 -24.82 -4.70
CA ARG A 120 4.49 -24.72 -6.12
C ARG A 120 5.68 -24.32 -6.99
N PHE A 121 6.42 -23.29 -6.59
CA PHE A 121 7.62 -22.84 -7.29
C PHE A 121 8.66 -23.96 -7.38
N ALA A 122 8.98 -24.60 -6.26
CA ALA A 122 9.92 -25.72 -6.18
C ALA A 122 9.55 -26.87 -7.11
N LYS A 123 8.26 -27.22 -7.21
CA LYS A 123 7.77 -28.26 -8.12
C LYS A 123 8.05 -27.93 -9.59
N ASP A 124 7.80 -26.69 -10.00
CA ASP A 124 8.00 -26.25 -11.38
C ASP A 124 9.48 -25.97 -11.69
N LEU A 125 10.28 -25.54 -10.70
CA LEU A 125 11.74 -25.42 -10.78
C LEU A 125 12.40 -26.80 -10.89
N CYS A 126 12.03 -27.78 -10.06
CA CYS A 126 12.59 -29.14 -10.12
C CYS A 126 12.36 -29.80 -11.48
N ARG A 127 11.18 -29.60 -12.08
CA ARG A 127 10.87 -30.06 -13.44
C ARG A 127 11.78 -29.39 -14.48
N ALA A 128 11.86 -28.07 -14.46
CA ALA A 128 12.74 -27.34 -15.36
C ALA A 128 14.21 -27.73 -15.21
N ILE A 129 14.66 -28.06 -13.99
CA ILE A 129 16.00 -28.62 -13.75
C ILE A 129 16.16 -30.00 -14.39
N ASP A 130 15.19 -30.91 -14.23
CA ASP A 130 15.25 -32.25 -14.82
C ASP A 130 15.26 -32.20 -16.36
N ASP A 131 14.43 -31.32 -16.95
CA ASP A 131 14.38 -31.08 -18.39
C ASP A 131 15.70 -30.46 -18.90
N GLU A 132 16.26 -29.47 -18.20
CA GLU A 132 17.53 -28.82 -18.55
C GLU A 132 18.71 -29.81 -18.44
N ILE A 133 18.75 -30.67 -17.41
CA ILE A 133 19.74 -31.75 -17.28
C ILE A 133 19.60 -32.76 -18.43
N ALA A 134 18.38 -33.09 -18.85
CA ALA A 134 18.16 -33.97 -19.99
C ALA A 134 18.67 -33.37 -21.31
N LEU A 135 18.44 -32.08 -21.56
CA LEU A 135 18.97 -31.35 -22.71
C LEU A 135 20.51 -31.30 -22.70
N VAL A 136 21.13 -30.95 -21.56
CA VAL A 136 22.60 -30.89 -21.43
C VAL A 136 23.23 -32.27 -21.66
N ARG A 137 22.62 -33.36 -21.18
CA ARG A 137 23.09 -34.74 -21.43
C ARG A 137 23.00 -35.15 -22.90
N GLN A 138 22.06 -34.59 -23.66
CA GLN A 138 21.90 -34.84 -25.09
C GLN A 138 22.81 -33.93 -25.96
N ASN A 139 23.63 -33.06 -25.35
CA ASN A 139 24.33 -31.96 -26.02
C ASN A 139 23.39 -31.04 -26.84
N ALA A 140 22.11 -30.99 -26.48
CA ALA A 140 21.18 -30.03 -27.04
C ALA A 140 21.51 -28.61 -26.54
N ALA A 141 21.07 -27.60 -27.27
CA ALA A 141 21.14 -26.24 -26.75
C ALA A 141 20.30 -26.14 -25.46
N SER A 142 20.91 -25.60 -24.40
CA SER A 142 20.18 -25.20 -23.19
C SER A 142 18.97 -24.37 -23.58
N SER A 143 17.80 -24.63 -22.99
CA SER A 143 16.56 -23.93 -23.35
C SER A 143 16.28 -22.71 -22.45
N GLY A 144 17.18 -22.39 -21.51
CA GLY A 144 17.01 -21.29 -20.58
C GLY A 144 15.82 -21.47 -19.63
N LEU A 145 15.37 -22.70 -19.40
CA LEU A 145 14.11 -23.02 -18.70
C LEU A 145 14.16 -22.50 -17.25
N ILE A 146 15.33 -22.59 -16.62
CA ILE A 146 15.56 -22.06 -15.26
C ILE A 146 15.28 -20.55 -15.22
N ALA A 147 15.90 -19.78 -16.12
CA ALA A 147 15.71 -18.33 -16.19
C ALA A 147 14.23 -17.95 -16.40
N GLN A 148 13.55 -18.62 -17.33
CA GLN A 148 12.13 -18.40 -17.61
C GLN A 148 11.25 -18.68 -16.38
N GLN A 149 11.52 -19.75 -15.63
CA GLN A 149 10.75 -20.06 -14.42
C GLN A 149 11.03 -19.05 -13.31
N PHE A 150 12.26 -18.56 -13.14
CA PHE A 150 12.53 -17.46 -12.21
C PHE A 150 11.76 -16.20 -12.60
N LEU A 151 11.92 -15.69 -13.82
CA LEU A 151 11.23 -14.47 -14.28
C LEU A 151 9.70 -14.59 -14.14
N ARG A 152 9.13 -15.77 -14.44
CA ARG A 152 7.69 -16.05 -14.30
C ARG A 152 7.20 -16.03 -12.85
N TRP A 153 7.95 -16.60 -11.91
CA TRP A 153 7.53 -16.72 -10.52
C TRP A 153 7.97 -15.55 -9.63
N LEU A 154 8.99 -14.79 -10.04
CA LEU A 154 9.60 -13.75 -9.23
C LEU A 154 8.61 -12.69 -8.72
N PRO A 155 7.61 -12.20 -9.48
CA PRO A 155 6.62 -11.26 -8.94
C PRO A 155 5.81 -11.84 -7.77
N GLN A 156 5.40 -13.11 -7.87
CA GLN A 156 4.65 -13.79 -6.82
C GLN A 156 5.53 -14.13 -5.60
N LEU A 157 6.79 -14.54 -5.85
CA LEU A 157 7.77 -14.78 -4.79
C LEU A 157 8.09 -13.47 -4.05
N LYS A 158 8.38 -12.37 -4.78
CA LYS A 158 8.65 -11.05 -4.20
C LYS A 158 7.53 -10.59 -3.27
N ASP A 159 6.29 -10.53 -3.74
CA ASP A 159 5.14 -10.14 -2.90
C ASP A 159 4.99 -11.04 -1.65
N THR A 160 5.05 -12.36 -1.83
CA THR A 160 4.83 -13.31 -0.73
C THR A 160 5.94 -13.26 0.32
N TYR A 161 7.20 -13.16 -0.11
CA TYR A 161 8.35 -13.08 0.80
C TYR A 161 8.49 -11.68 1.41
N SER A 162 8.19 -10.59 0.69
CA SER A 162 8.07 -9.24 1.29
C SER A 162 7.11 -9.25 2.47
N ARG A 163 5.88 -9.76 2.27
CA ARG A 163 4.86 -9.81 3.34
C ARG A 163 5.28 -10.65 4.54
N TYR A 164 6.08 -11.70 4.32
CA TYR A 164 6.62 -12.54 5.39
C TYR A 164 7.78 -11.85 6.15
N CYS A 165 8.74 -11.25 5.44
CA CYS A 165 9.88 -10.57 6.05
C CYS A 165 9.46 -9.44 7.00
N LEU A 166 8.38 -8.72 6.69
CA LEU A 166 7.81 -7.64 7.53
C LEU A 166 7.17 -8.14 8.85
N VAL A 167 6.90 -9.45 8.98
CA VAL A 167 6.35 -10.05 10.21
C VAL A 167 7.32 -10.97 10.94
N GLN A 168 8.37 -11.46 10.28
CA GLN A 168 9.26 -12.50 10.82
C GLN A 168 9.83 -12.17 12.20
N ASP A 169 10.29 -10.94 12.46
CA ASP A 169 10.82 -10.58 13.79
C ASP A 169 9.74 -10.64 14.89
N ARG A 170 8.50 -10.25 14.55
CA ARG A 170 7.33 -10.38 15.45
C ARG A 170 6.94 -11.84 15.65
N CYS A 171 7.10 -12.69 14.64
CA CYS A 171 6.91 -14.14 14.79
C CYS A 171 7.95 -14.71 15.77
N SER A 172 9.23 -14.35 15.62
CA SER A 172 10.31 -14.75 16.54
C SER A 172 10.12 -14.21 17.96
N GLU A 173 9.67 -12.96 18.12
CA GLU A 173 9.28 -12.42 19.44
C GLU A 173 8.12 -13.20 20.07
N GLN A 174 7.12 -13.60 19.28
CA GLN A 174 5.97 -14.36 19.78
C GLN A 174 6.35 -15.79 20.18
N VAL A 175 7.18 -16.48 19.40
CA VAL A 175 7.74 -17.80 19.80
C VAL A 175 8.54 -17.68 21.09
N LYS A 176 9.33 -16.61 21.27
CA LYS A 176 10.04 -16.31 22.53
C LYS A 176 9.13 -15.96 23.71
N LYS A 177 7.85 -15.64 23.50
CA LYS A 177 6.85 -15.52 24.57
C LYS A 177 6.24 -16.87 24.91
N TRP A 178 5.89 -17.68 23.92
CA TRP A 178 5.39 -19.05 24.14
C TRP A 178 6.40 -19.89 24.94
N LEU A 179 7.70 -19.72 24.68
CA LEU A 179 8.80 -20.34 25.45
C LEU A 179 8.99 -19.80 26.89
N ARG A 180 8.09 -18.93 27.39
CA ARG A 180 8.03 -18.49 28.81
C ARG A 180 6.85 -19.08 29.57
N ASP A 181 5.88 -19.66 28.87
CA ASP A 181 4.78 -20.41 29.48
C ASP A 181 5.21 -21.87 29.54
N GLU A 182 5.24 -22.46 30.74
CA GLU A 182 5.71 -23.83 30.96
C GLU A 182 4.87 -24.86 30.18
N ASN A 183 3.56 -24.63 30.02
CA ASN A 183 2.68 -25.53 29.29
C ASN A 183 2.98 -25.51 27.79
N LEU A 184 3.09 -24.31 27.20
CA LEU A 184 3.45 -24.14 25.79
C LEU A 184 4.88 -24.60 25.52
N THR A 185 5.81 -24.36 26.44
CA THR A 185 7.21 -24.81 26.34
C THR A 185 7.30 -26.34 26.30
N SER A 186 6.52 -27.06 27.13
CA SER A 186 6.43 -28.51 27.08
C SER A 186 5.94 -29.02 25.71
N VAL A 187 4.88 -28.41 25.16
CA VAL A 187 4.37 -28.77 23.83
C VAL A 187 5.38 -28.46 22.73
N ILE A 188 6.03 -27.29 22.76
CA ILE A 188 7.05 -26.91 21.77
C ILE A 188 8.26 -27.85 21.84
N ASN A 189 8.73 -28.23 23.04
CA ASN A 189 9.83 -29.19 23.20
C ASN A 189 9.48 -30.58 22.63
N GLN A 190 8.22 -31.02 22.71
CA GLN A 190 7.74 -32.24 22.04
C GLN A 190 7.69 -32.08 20.51
N CYS A 191 7.33 -30.90 20.01
CA CYS A 191 7.38 -30.61 18.57
C CYS A 191 8.84 -30.59 18.06
N ASP A 192 9.75 -29.95 18.79
CA ASP A 192 11.19 -29.93 18.54
C ASP A 192 11.78 -31.35 18.50
N SER A 193 11.41 -32.23 19.44
CA SER A 193 11.95 -33.59 19.51
C SER A 193 11.54 -34.46 18.32
N ILE A 194 10.32 -34.27 17.80
CA ILE A 194 9.82 -34.96 16.60
C ILE A 194 10.41 -34.34 15.33
N ALA A 195 10.47 -33.01 15.25
CA ALA A 195 11.02 -32.30 14.09
C ALA A 195 12.50 -32.62 13.84
N LYS A 196 13.29 -32.84 14.91
CA LYS A 196 14.71 -33.27 14.83
C LYS A 196 14.92 -34.65 14.21
N ILE A 197 13.88 -35.48 14.10
CA ILE A 197 13.96 -36.78 13.42
C ILE A 197 13.93 -36.58 11.89
N GLU A 198 13.21 -35.57 11.40
CA GLU A 198 13.02 -35.30 9.97
C GLU A 198 13.85 -34.12 9.43
N SER A 199 14.42 -33.25 10.27
CA SER A 199 15.17 -32.05 9.86
C SER A 199 16.36 -31.77 10.79
N SER A 200 17.42 -31.17 10.24
CA SER A 200 18.58 -30.68 11.00
C SER A 200 18.33 -29.39 11.78
N SER A 201 17.11 -28.85 11.73
CA SER A 201 16.74 -27.59 12.37
C SER A 201 16.43 -27.77 13.86
N TRP A 202 17.02 -26.93 14.70
CA TRP A 202 17.04 -27.16 16.15
C TRP A 202 15.74 -26.81 16.88
N ASN A 203 14.92 -25.90 16.35
CA ASN A 203 13.68 -25.40 16.96
C ASN A 203 12.81 -24.64 15.95
N LEU A 204 11.58 -24.29 16.35
CA LEU A 204 10.64 -23.50 15.54
C LEU A 204 11.24 -22.19 14.98
N ASP A 205 11.97 -21.42 15.78
CA ASP A 205 12.55 -20.13 15.34
C ASP A 205 13.53 -20.33 14.17
N SER A 206 14.31 -21.42 14.20
CA SER A 206 15.21 -21.81 13.11
C SER A 206 14.47 -22.08 11.80
N PHE A 207 13.26 -22.66 11.84
CA PHE A 207 12.43 -22.86 10.65
C PHE A 207 11.86 -21.54 10.11
N LEU A 208 11.46 -20.62 10.99
CA LEU A 208 10.86 -19.34 10.61
C LEU A 208 11.86 -18.38 9.93
N VAL A 209 13.17 -18.52 10.17
CA VAL A 209 14.17 -17.67 9.49
C VAL A 209 14.54 -18.19 8.09
N LYS A 210 14.35 -19.50 7.79
CA LYS A 210 14.73 -20.11 6.50
C LYS A 210 14.13 -19.44 5.25
N PRO A 211 12.85 -19.00 5.21
CA PRO A 211 12.31 -18.29 4.05
C PRO A 211 13.11 -17.05 3.67
N MET A 212 13.44 -16.19 4.64
CA MET A 212 14.25 -14.99 4.39
C MET A 212 15.64 -15.38 3.85
N GLN A 213 16.25 -16.42 4.43
CA GLN A 213 17.54 -16.93 3.95
C GLN A 213 17.46 -17.47 2.51
N ARG A 214 16.45 -18.28 2.17
CA ARG A 214 16.31 -18.89 0.83
C ARG A 214 16.10 -17.83 -0.25
N PHE A 215 15.30 -16.79 0.01
CA PHE A 215 15.07 -15.71 -0.95
C PHE A 215 16.37 -15.01 -1.33
N LEU A 216 17.26 -14.77 -0.35
CA LEU A 216 18.59 -14.19 -0.57
C LEU A 216 19.60 -15.15 -1.24
N LYS A 217 19.29 -16.45 -1.36
CA LYS A 217 20.13 -17.43 -2.08
C LYS A 217 19.83 -17.50 -3.57
N TYR A 218 18.62 -17.17 -4.02
CA TYR A 218 18.27 -17.25 -5.44
C TYR A 218 19.20 -16.43 -6.37
N PRO A 219 19.58 -15.17 -6.06
CA PRO A 219 20.58 -14.44 -6.84
C PRO A 219 21.93 -15.16 -6.96
N LEU A 220 22.37 -15.83 -5.88
CA LEU A 220 23.67 -16.50 -5.83
C LEU A 220 23.67 -17.77 -6.70
N LEU A 221 22.59 -18.56 -6.63
CA LEU A 221 22.40 -19.77 -7.43
C LEU A 221 22.31 -19.45 -8.93
N LEU A 222 21.55 -18.40 -9.29
CA LEU A 222 21.49 -17.92 -10.67
C LEU A 222 22.83 -17.39 -11.17
N ASN A 223 23.57 -16.63 -10.34
CA ASN A 223 24.92 -16.17 -10.70
C ASN A 223 25.93 -17.33 -10.87
N GLN A 224 25.84 -18.39 -10.06
CA GLN A 224 26.66 -19.60 -10.25
C GLN A 224 26.35 -20.28 -11.59
N LEU A 225 25.07 -20.46 -11.92
CA LEU A 225 24.63 -21.04 -13.19
C LEU A 225 25.03 -20.16 -14.39
N TYR A 226 24.85 -18.85 -14.28
CA TYR A 226 25.28 -17.85 -15.26
C TYR A 226 26.79 -17.93 -15.52
N ARG A 227 27.61 -18.02 -14.47
CA ARG A 227 29.08 -18.17 -14.59
C ARG A 227 29.51 -19.50 -15.20
N ALA A 228 28.76 -20.57 -15.03
CA ALA A 228 28.97 -21.81 -15.78
C ALA A 228 28.62 -21.61 -17.27
N SER A 229 27.46 -20.98 -17.55
CA SER A 229 26.95 -20.75 -18.91
C SER A 229 27.82 -19.82 -19.77
N LEU A 230 28.54 -18.87 -19.15
CA LEU A 230 29.48 -17.93 -19.79
C LEU A 230 30.53 -18.61 -20.70
N THR A 231 30.83 -19.89 -20.45
CA THR A 231 31.89 -20.62 -21.18
C THR A 231 31.37 -21.64 -22.19
N THR A 232 30.06 -21.59 -22.47
CA THR A 232 29.34 -22.33 -23.51
C THR A 232 28.57 -21.31 -24.37
N ALA A 233 28.81 -21.30 -25.68
CA ALA A 233 28.22 -20.33 -26.60
C ALA A 233 26.72 -20.55 -26.80
N SER A 234 25.90 -20.12 -25.84
CA SER A 234 24.45 -20.29 -25.83
C SER A 234 23.74 -18.94 -25.98
N THR A 235 22.72 -18.91 -26.83
CA THR A 235 21.87 -17.74 -27.10
C THR A 235 21.10 -17.26 -25.85
N ASN A 236 21.00 -18.10 -24.82
CA ASN A 236 20.18 -17.87 -23.62
C ASN A 236 20.94 -17.17 -22.48
N PHE A 237 22.17 -16.74 -22.74
CA PHE A 237 22.96 -15.90 -21.84
C PHE A 237 22.22 -14.61 -21.41
N ALA A 238 21.47 -13.99 -22.33
CA ALA A 238 20.68 -12.79 -22.05
C ALA A 238 19.55 -13.06 -21.03
N LEU A 239 18.80 -14.16 -21.18
CA LEU A 239 17.73 -14.54 -20.25
C LEU A 239 18.27 -14.86 -18.85
N LEU A 240 19.44 -15.51 -18.76
CA LEU A 240 20.10 -15.75 -17.46
C LEU A 240 20.60 -14.43 -16.83
N ALA A 241 21.16 -13.51 -17.61
CA ALA A 241 21.56 -12.18 -17.12
C ALA A 241 20.35 -11.38 -16.59
N GLU A 242 19.23 -11.39 -17.32
CA GLU A 242 17.96 -10.78 -16.93
C GLU A 242 17.44 -11.41 -15.62
N ALA A 243 17.37 -12.74 -15.54
CA ALA A 243 16.92 -13.45 -14.34
C ALA A 243 17.82 -13.17 -13.12
N CYS A 244 19.15 -13.09 -13.29
CA CYS A 244 20.06 -12.64 -12.23
C CYS A 244 19.71 -11.22 -11.77
N SER A 245 19.65 -10.26 -12.69
CA SER A 245 19.41 -8.84 -12.36
C SER A 245 18.06 -8.61 -11.69
N GLU A 246 16.99 -9.18 -12.22
CA GLU A 246 15.65 -9.05 -11.63
C GLU A 246 15.58 -9.69 -10.24
N THR A 247 16.21 -10.85 -10.04
CA THR A 247 16.22 -11.53 -8.73
C THR A 247 17.08 -10.77 -7.71
N GLU A 248 18.19 -10.15 -8.13
CA GLU A 248 18.98 -9.23 -7.29
C GLU A 248 18.17 -8.00 -6.89
N GLN A 249 17.50 -7.33 -7.84
CA GLN A 249 16.62 -6.19 -7.56
C GLN A 249 15.47 -6.57 -6.62
N ALA A 250 14.89 -7.77 -6.78
CA ALA A 250 13.85 -8.28 -5.88
C ALA A 250 14.38 -8.50 -4.45
N ALA A 251 15.57 -9.08 -4.30
CA ALA A 251 16.24 -9.26 -3.00
C ALA A 251 16.59 -7.93 -2.33
N GLN A 252 17.13 -6.97 -3.08
CA GLN A 252 17.41 -5.61 -2.61
C GLN A 252 16.13 -4.91 -2.15
N CYS A 253 15.05 -4.96 -2.95
CA CYS A 253 13.77 -4.37 -2.61
C CYS A 253 13.15 -4.97 -1.32
N VAL A 254 13.21 -6.29 -1.12
CA VAL A 254 12.77 -6.92 0.16
C VAL A 254 13.60 -6.42 1.35
N ASN A 255 14.92 -6.29 1.17
CA ASN A 255 15.82 -5.79 2.21
C ASN A 255 15.57 -4.31 2.54
N GLU A 256 15.37 -3.47 1.53
CA GLU A 256 14.98 -2.06 1.69
C GLU A 256 13.64 -1.92 2.42
N MET A 257 12.63 -2.72 2.07
CA MET A 257 11.34 -2.73 2.77
C MET A 257 11.50 -3.07 4.26
N LYS A 258 12.33 -4.06 4.60
CA LYS A 258 12.62 -4.38 6.02
C LYS A 258 13.37 -3.23 6.71
N LEU A 259 14.37 -2.63 6.05
CA LEU A 259 15.11 -1.48 6.58
C LEU A 259 14.21 -0.25 6.81
N ARG A 260 13.26 0.03 5.90
CA ARG A 260 12.25 1.09 6.08
C ARG A 260 11.40 0.82 7.33
N GLN A 261 10.89 -0.40 7.49
CA GLN A 261 10.12 -0.79 8.69
C GLN A 261 10.95 -0.62 9.97
N GLU A 262 12.18 -1.14 10.01
CA GLU A 262 13.05 -1.03 11.19
C GLU A 262 13.36 0.43 11.55
N THR A 263 13.58 1.29 10.54
CA THR A 263 13.82 2.72 10.72
C THR A 263 12.60 3.42 11.33
N VAL A 264 11.41 3.11 10.84
CA VAL A 264 10.13 3.61 11.39
C VAL A 264 9.90 3.11 12.82
N GLU A 265 10.09 1.81 13.08
CA GLU A 265 9.92 1.25 14.44
C GLU A 265 10.93 1.82 15.43
N ARG A 266 12.19 2.01 15.02
CA ARG A 266 13.24 2.66 15.83
C ARG A 266 12.84 4.10 16.18
N ALA A 267 12.40 4.87 15.20
CA ALA A 267 11.95 6.25 15.39
C ALA A 267 10.75 6.37 16.35
N LEU A 268 9.80 5.44 16.28
CA LEU A 268 8.67 5.36 17.22
C LEU A 268 9.15 4.97 18.62
N ARG A 269 9.97 3.92 18.77
CA ARG A 269 10.48 3.44 20.07
C ARG A 269 11.24 4.54 20.83
N HIS A 270 12.10 5.31 20.17
CA HIS A 270 12.81 6.43 20.80
C HIS A 270 11.89 7.61 21.21
N ASN A 271 10.73 7.76 20.57
CA ASN A 271 9.79 8.86 20.84
C ASN A 271 8.55 8.44 21.67
N SER A 272 8.36 7.16 22.01
CA SER A 272 7.21 6.64 22.79
C SER A 272 6.94 7.45 24.07
N SER A 273 7.99 7.82 24.81
CA SER A 273 7.91 8.59 26.06
C SER A 273 7.60 10.07 25.86
N ARG A 274 7.57 10.55 24.60
CA ARG A 274 7.42 11.95 24.20
C ARG A 274 6.44 12.13 23.03
N SER A 275 5.54 11.16 22.78
CA SER A 275 4.63 11.24 21.63
C SER A 275 3.80 12.52 21.66
N ILE A 276 4.02 13.35 20.65
CA ILE A 276 3.33 14.62 20.40
C ILE A 276 1.85 14.37 20.04
N PHE A 277 1.58 13.21 19.44
CA PHE A 277 0.29 12.76 18.94
C PHE A 277 -0.25 11.65 19.85
N LYS A 278 -1.10 12.02 20.82
CA LYS A 278 -1.93 11.06 21.57
C LYS A 278 -3.37 11.13 21.03
N PRO A 279 -3.92 10.08 20.41
CA PRO A 279 -5.19 10.16 19.67
C PRO A 279 -6.46 10.10 20.54
N ARG A 280 -6.37 10.40 21.86
CA ARG A 280 -7.55 10.44 22.74
C ARG A 280 -8.13 11.85 22.90
N THR A 281 -9.28 12.03 22.24
CA THR A 281 -10.39 12.94 22.63
C THR A 281 -10.22 14.46 22.48
N ALA A 282 -9.25 14.98 21.71
CA ALA A 282 -9.11 16.43 21.44
C ALA A 282 -8.91 16.77 19.94
N GLY A 283 -9.59 16.03 19.06
CA GLY A 283 -9.14 15.66 17.71
C GLY A 283 -9.19 16.65 16.55
N ARG A 284 -9.35 17.97 16.73
CA ARG A 284 -9.31 18.94 15.60
C ARG A 284 -8.38 20.14 15.81
N LEU A 285 -8.63 20.94 16.83
CA LEU A 285 -7.89 22.19 17.08
C LEU A 285 -6.51 21.99 17.73
N GLN A 286 -6.32 20.95 18.55
CA GLN A 286 -5.01 20.69 19.17
C GLN A 286 -4.00 20.15 18.16
N LEU A 287 -4.44 19.31 17.21
CA LEU A 287 -3.62 18.75 16.14
C LEU A 287 -2.99 19.88 15.31
N LEU A 288 -3.83 20.75 14.76
CA LEU A 288 -3.41 21.88 13.91
C LEU A 288 -2.56 22.92 14.66
N LYS A 289 -2.89 23.25 15.92
CA LYS A 289 -2.09 24.19 16.73
C LYS A 289 -0.71 23.62 17.09
N LYS A 290 -0.63 22.34 17.47
CA LYS A 290 0.65 21.67 17.75
C LYS A 290 1.49 21.56 16.48
N MET A 291 0.90 21.13 15.36
CA MET A 291 1.59 21.05 14.06
C MET A 291 2.15 22.39 13.60
N LYS A 292 1.39 23.49 13.69
CA LYS A 292 1.90 24.83 13.34
C LYS A 292 3.11 25.23 14.18
N GLY A 293 3.09 25.02 15.51
CA GLY A 293 4.23 25.34 16.37
C GLY A 293 5.47 24.47 16.13
N ILE A 294 5.28 23.24 15.66
CA ILE A 294 6.38 22.33 15.29
C ILE A 294 6.96 22.71 13.93
N GLN A 295 6.12 23.11 12.97
CA GLN A 295 6.54 23.58 11.65
C GLN A 295 7.49 24.78 11.73
N THR A 296 7.16 25.80 12.54
CA THR A 296 8.06 26.96 12.77
C THR A 296 9.41 26.56 13.37
N SER A 297 9.49 25.40 14.04
CA SER A 297 10.72 24.89 14.64
C SER A 297 11.60 24.11 13.66
N VAL A 298 11.02 23.58 12.57
CA VAL A 298 11.75 22.78 11.55
C VAL A 298 12.22 23.65 10.39
N SER A 299 11.46 24.66 9.97
CA SER A 299 11.87 25.63 8.95
C SER A 299 13.06 26.52 9.34
N ALA A 300 13.50 26.47 10.61
CA ALA A 300 14.67 27.20 11.10
C ALA A 300 16.02 26.51 10.78
N LEU A 301 16.01 25.39 10.04
CA LEU A 301 17.15 24.45 9.97
C LEU A 301 17.41 23.96 8.56
N TYR A 302 18.68 24.03 8.13
CA TYR A 302 19.09 23.40 6.88
C TYR A 302 19.15 21.87 7.04
N ILE A 303 18.05 21.23 6.66
CA ILE A 303 17.92 19.79 6.44
C ILE A 303 17.53 19.60 4.96
N PRO A 304 18.23 18.77 4.17
CA PRO A 304 17.87 18.52 2.78
C PRO A 304 16.40 18.07 2.64
N ASN A 305 15.68 18.63 1.67
CA ASN A 305 14.27 18.33 1.33
C ASN A 305 13.24 18.50 2.48
N HIS A 306 13.60 19.17 3.59
CA HIS A 306 12.71 19.28 4.75
C HIS A 306 11.38 20.00 4.45
N GLU A 307 11.39 20.98 3.54
CA GLU A 307 10.18 21.70 3.11
C GLU A 307 9.16 20.77 2.45
N GLN A 308 9.63 19.83 1.62
CA GLN A 308 8.79 18.83 0.95
C GLN A 308 8.18 17.86 1.97
N ILE A 309 8.99 17.37 2.91
CA ILE A 309 8.51 16.48 3.99
C ILE A 309 7.49 17.22 4.86
N VAL A 310 7.74 18.47 5.23
CA VAL A 310 6.81 19.31 6.00
C VAL A 310 5.49 19.52 5.24
N ALA A 311 5.54 19.77 3.92
CA ALA A 311 4.34 19.91 3.09
C ALA A 311 3.52 18.61 3.05
N LEU A 312 4.16 17.44 2.88
CA LEU A 312 3.49 16.13 2.95
C LEU A 312 2.85 15.88 4.32
N ILE A 313 3.52 16.28 5.41
CA ILE A 313 2.97 16.18 6.77
C ILE A 313 1.74 17.10 6.94
N GLN A 314 1.75 18.30 6.38
CA GLN A 314 0.58 19.19 6.38
C GLN A 314 -0.58 18.58 5.57
N GLU A 315 -0.31 18.01 4.40
CA GLU A 315 -1.32 17.35 3.56
C GLU A 315 -1.92 16.11 4.25
N LEU A 316 -1.09 15.31 4.93
CA LEU A 316 -1.53 14.16 5.71
C LEU A 316 -2.53 14.57 6.81
N ALA A 317 -2.23 15.63 7.56
CA ALA A 317 -3.16 16.11 8.58
C ALA A 317 -4.39 16.81 8.00
N TYR A 318 -4.27 17.50 6.86
CA TYR A 318 -5.42 18.06 6.15
C TYR A 318 -6.38 16.95 5.71
N THR A 319 -5.88 15.91 5.02
CA THR A 319 -6.70 14.77 4.59
C THR A 319 -7.34 14.03 5.77
N HIS A 320 -6.62 13.84 6.88
CA HIS A 320 -7.18 13.30 8.12
C HIS A 320 -8.34 14.14 8.68
N ASN A 321 -8.21 15.47 8.70
CA ASN A 321 -9.29 16.36 9.15
C ASN A 321 -10.50 16.29 8.21
N CYS A 322 -10.30 16.21 6.89
CA CYS A 322 -11.40 16.02 5.93
C CYS A 322 -12.18 14.72 6.18
N LEU A 323 -11.52 13.62 6.60
CA LEU A 323 -12.18 12.37 6.97
C LEU A 323 -13.04 12.51 8.24
N LEU A 324 -12.53 13.23 9.25
CA LEU A 324 -13.28 13.53 10.48
C LEU A 324 -14.49 14.43 10.18
N ASP A 325 -14.30 15.49 9.40
CA ASP A 325 -15.35 16.44 9.05
C ASP A 325 -16.43 15.79 8.16
N PHE A 326 -16.05 14.89 7.23
CA PHE A 326 -16.98 14.07 6.46
C PHE A 326 -17.79 13.13 7.37
N ARG A 327 -17.15 12.40 8.28
CA ARG A 327 -17.83 11.53 9.25
C ARG A 327 -18.89 12.27 10.07
N ASN A 328 -18.52 13.46 10.58
CA ASN A 328 -19.42 14.27 11.38
C ASN A 328 -20.58 14.83 10.53
N SER A 329 -20.29 15.39 9.35
CA SER A 329 -21.31 15.92 8.43
C SER A 329 -22.34 14.87 8.01
N VAL A 330 -21.93 13.61 7.80
CA VAL A 330 -22.85 12.50 7.49
C VAL A 330 -23.76 12.19 8.70
N ALA A 331 -23.21 12.13 9.91
CA ALA A 331 -23.99 11.91 11.13
C ALA A 331 -24.97 13.07 11.39
N ASP A 332 -24.53 14.32 11.23
CA ASP A 332 -25.33 15.52 11.38
C ASP A 332 -26.48 15.57 10.36
N TYR A 333 -26.20 15.21 9.09
CA TYR A 333 -27.24 15.10 8.04
C TYR A 333 -28.32 14.08 8.40
N VAL A 334 -27.94 12.87 8.82
CA VAL A 334 -28.92 11.82 9.19
C VAL A 334 -29.74 12.23 10.41
N ASN A 335 -29.11 12.86 11.42
CA ASN A 335 -29.80 13.38 12.60
C ASN A 335 -30.75 14.54 12.26
N ALA A 336 -30.36 15.44 11.34
CA ALA A 336 -31.19 16.53 10.86
C ALA A 336 -32.40 16.00 10.08
N ALA A 337 -32.20 15.05 9.16
CA ALA A 337 -33.29 14.41 8.41
C ALA A 337 -34.29 13.71 9.35
N ARG A 338 -33.79 12.93 10.33
CA ARG A 338 -34.62 12.30 11.37
C ARG A 338 -35.44 13.34 12.15
N THR A 339 -34.80 14.42 12.57
CA THR A 339 -35.46 15.49 13.35
C THR A 339 -36.52 16.22 12.53
N HIS A 340 -36.26 16.48 11.25
CA HIS A 340 -37.19 17.16 10.35
C HIS A 340 -38.48 16.35 10.15
N PHE A 341 -38.37 15.09 9.72
CA PHE A 341 -39.54 14.26 9.43
C PHE A 341 -40.31 13.84 10.68
N ASN A 342 -39.65 13.67 11.84
CA ASN A 342 -40.36 13.46 13.10
C ASN A 342 -41.22 14.68 13.44
N LYS A 343 -40.66 15.89 13.41
CA LYS A 343 -41.42 17.13 13.65
C LYS A 343 -42.57 17.31 12.67
N LEU A 344 -42.37 16.97 11.39
CA LEU A 344 -43.42 17.01 10.37
C LEU A 344 -44.56 16.02 10.68
N SER A 345 -44.21 14.81 11.15
CA SER A 345 -45.18 13.81 11.62
C SER A 345 -45.96 14.32 12.84
N ASP A 346 -45.29 14.91 13.82
CA ASP A 346 -45.92 15.48 15.03
C ASP A 346 -46.92 16.59 14.67
N ILE A 347 -46.53 17.51 13.77
CA ILE A 347 -47.40 18.60 13.29
C ILE A 347 -48.66 18.04 12.61
N ILE A 348 -48.51 17.07 11.71
CA ILE A 348 -49.64 16.52 10.94
C ILE A 348 -50.54 15.65 11.82
N GLN A 349 -49.99 14.93 12.80
CA GLN A 349 -50.78 14.21 13.81
C GLN A 349 -51.60 15.18 14.69
N CYS A 350 -50.98 16.27 15.17
CA CYS A 350 -51.68 17.30 15.94
C CYS A 350 -52.78 17.99 15.12
N TYR A 351 -52.49 18.36 13.87
CA TYR A 351 -53.47 19.02 13.00
C TYR A 351 -54.65 18.11 12.66
N GLY A 352 -54.39 16.83 12.37
CA GLY A 352 -55.44 15.81 12.18
C GLY A 352 -56.33 15.59 13.42
N GLN A 353 -55.79 15.76 14.63
CA GLN A 353 -56.58 15.71 15.87
C GLN A 353 -57.46 16.94 16.10
N VAL A 354 -57.09 18.10 15.56
CA VAL A 354 -57.90 19.34 15.63
C VAL A 354 -58.99 19.33 14.56
N CYS A 355 -58.65 18.96 13.32
CA CYS A 355 -59.55 19.01 12.16
C CYS A 355 -60.50 17.79 12.05
N LYS A 356 -61.15 17.39 13.16
CA LYS A 356 -62.06 16.23 13.26
C LYS A 356 -63.37 16.42 12.48
N GLY A 357 -63.30 16.37 11.15
CA GLY A 357 -64.45 16.35 10.24
C GLY A 357 -64.55 15.02 9.48
N PRO A 358 -65.74 14.41 9.34
CA PRO A 358 -65.90 13.09 8.72
C PRO A 358 -65.49 13.02 7.24
N ARG A 359 -65.48 14.15 6.51
CA ARG A 359 -65.04 14.21 5.11
C ARG A 359 -63.52 14.15 4.92
N ASN A 360 -62.72 14.48 5.95
CA ASN A 360 -61.27 14.67 5.79
C ASN A 360 -60.45 13.55 6.46
N SER A 361 -61.08 12.67 7.24
CA SER A 361 -60.38 11.69 8.09
C SER A 361 -59.44 10.77 7.30
N LEU A 362 -59.86 10.26 6.14
CA LEU A 362 -59.07 9.31 5.35
C LEU A 362 -57.78 9.93 4.80
N SER A 363 -57.84 11.18 4.31
CA SER A 363 -56.65 11.89 3.79
C SER A 363 -55.63 12.18 4.90
N TRP A 364 -56.09 12.54 6.10
CA TRP A 364 -55.20 12.69 7.26
C TRP A 364 -54.58 11.36 7.72
N THR A 365 -55.33 10.26 7.68
CA THR A 365 -54.79 8.91 7.95
C THR A 365 -53.74 8.52 6.90
N ASN A 366 -53.99 8.77 5.62
CA ASN A 366 -53.01 8.53 4.55
C ASN A 366 -51.74 9.38 4.72
N ALA A 367 -51.89 10.67 5.07
CA ALA A 367 -50.76 11.55 5.38
C ALA A 367 -49.93 11.05 6.57
N THR A 368 -50.59 10.62 7.65
CA THR A 368 -49.94 10.06 8.84
C THR A 368 -49.20 8.77 8.49
N ASN A 369 -49.82 7.85 7.75
CA ASN A 369 -49.21 6.60 7.32
C ASN A 369 -47.99 6.82 6.41
N ALA A 370 -48.04 7.77 5.48
CA ALA A 370 -46.93 8.13 4.61
C ALA A 370 -45.73 8.67 5.41
N LEU A 371 -45.98 9.53 6.41
CA LEU A 371 -44.93 10.05 7.31
C LEU A 371 -44.40 8.99 8.26
N GLU A 372 -45.24 8.06 8.71
CA GLU A 372 -44.81 6.91 9.51
C GLU A 372 -43.88 5.99 8.70
N ASN A 373 -44.22 5.72 7.43
CA ASN A 373 -43.35 4.97 6.50
C ASN A 373 -41.99 5.66 6.29
N ILE A 374 -41.96 7.00 6.22
CA ILE A 374 -40.70 7.75 6.11
C ILE A 374 -39.91 7.67 7.42
N THR A 375 -40.53 7.99 8.57
CA THR A 375 -39.86 8.11 9.87
C THR A 375 -39.41 6.75 10.44
N ARG A 376 -40.22 5.69 10.31
CA ARG A 376 -39.91 4.34 10.81
C ARG A 376 -39.21 3.46 9.77
N GLY A 377 -39.42 3.71 8.47
CA GLY A 377 -38.85 2.94 7.38
C GLY A 377 -37.66 3.62 6.69
N ALA A 378 -37.92 4.70 5.95
CA ALA A 378 -36.91 5.32 5.07
C ALA A 378 -35.73 5.93 5.85
N ILE A 379 -35.98 6.59 6.98
CA ILE A 379 -34.93 7.19 7.83
C ILE A 379 -34.07 6.10 8.51
N LEU A 380 -34.68 4.99 8.94
CA LEU A 380 -33.93 3.88 9.52
C LEU A 380 -32.98 3.25 8.50
N ARG A 381 -33.44 3.06 7.25
CA ARG A 381 -32.58 2.57 6.15
C ARG A 381 -31.45 3.55 5.83
N LEU A 382 -31.75 4.86 5.78
CA LEU A 382 -30.72 5.90 5.58
C LEU A 382 -29.67 5.85 6.71
N TYR A 383 -30.12 5.72 7.96
CA TYR A 383 -29.24 5.59 9.12
C TYR A 383 -28.34 4.35 9.00
N ASP A 384 -28.92 3.17 8.75
CA ASP A 384 -28.18 1.91 8.65
C ASP A 384 -27.19 1.89 7.47
N ASP A 385 -27.59 2.40 6.29
CA ASP A 385 -26.71 2.47 5.10
C ASP A 385 -25.54 3.43 5.34
N CYS A 386 -25.80 4.63 5.88
CA CYS A 386 -24.76 5.61 6.20
C CYS A 386 -23.82 5.13 7.32
N HIS A 387 -24.34 4.55 8.40
CA HIS A 387 -23.51 4.00 9.48
C HIS A 387 -22.65 2.84 8.99
N ARG A 388 -23.22 1.91 8.22
CA ARG A 388 -22.47 0.80 7.62
C ARG A 388 -21.32 1.30 6.75
N MET A 389 -21.53 2.33 5.93
CA MET A 389 -20.48 2.96 5.13
C MET A 389 -19.38 3.56 6.03
N LEU A 390 -19.76 4.34 7.05
CA LEU A 390 -18.80 4.97 7.97
C LEU A 390 -17.97 3.91 8.72
N ASP A 391 -18.60 2.88 9.27
CA ASP A 391 -17.90 1.86 10.08
C ASP A 391 -17.13 0.83 9.25
N THR A 392 -17.50 0.60 7.99
CA THR A 392 -16.76 -0.29 7.08
C THR A 392 -15.52 0.39 6.49
N PHE A 393 -15.59 1.70 6.20
CA PHE A 393 -14.54 2.39 5.44
C PHE A 393 -13.87 3.54 6.21
N ILE A 394 -14.63 4.46 6.80
CA ILE A 394 -14.08 5.69 7.40
C ILE A 394 -13.47 5.43 8.79
N THR A 395 -14.17 4.70 9.66
CA THR A 395 -13.67 4.36 11.01
C THR A 395 -12.35 3.57 10.96
N PRO A 396 -12.19 2.52 10.12
CA PRO A 396 -10.90 1.83 9.96
C PRO A 396 -9.82 2.73 9.34
N LEU A 397 -10.16 3.57 8.37
CA LEU A 397 -9.19 4.48 7.73
C LEU A 397 -8.64 5.50 8.75
N LEU A 398 -9.50 6.09 9.57
CA LEU A 398 -9.09 6.99 10.66
C LEU A 398 -8.11 6.31 11.64
N ASN A 399 -8.39 5.07 12.03
CA ASN A 399 -7.49 4.30 12.90
C ASN A 399 -6.12 4.01 12.22
N ILE A 400 -6.10 3.79 10.91
CA ILE A 400 -4.84 3.59 10.16
C ILE A 400 -4.01 4.89 10.11
N TYR A 401 -4.65 6.06 10.03
CA TYR A 401 -3.99 7.38 10.01
C TYR A 401 -3.22 7.70 11.31
N GLU A 402 -3.54 7.07 12.44
CA GLU A 402 -2.85 7.32 13.72
C GLU A 402 -1.33 7.09 13.62
N ARG A 403 -0.92 5.94 13.05
CA ARG A 403 0.50 5.58 12.94
C ARG A 403 1.32 6.52 12.04
N PRO A 404 0.91 6.83 10.80
CA PRO A 404 1.58 7.84 9.98
C PRO A 404 1.75 9.18 10.72
N LEU A 405 0.73 9.66 11.43
CA LEU A 405 0.83 10.90 12.22
C LEU A 405 1.84 10.81 13.36
N GLU A 406 1.91 9.67 14.07
CA GLU A 406 2.96 9.42 15.08
C GLU A 406 4.36 9.42 14.48
N VAL A 407 4.56 8.80 13.31
CA VAL A 407 5.86 8.75 12.61
C VAL A 407 6.29 10.14 12.13
N CYS A 408 5.35 10.92 11.57
CA CYS A 408 5.59 12.32 11.23
C CYS A 408 5.99 13.14 12.46
N GLY A 409 5.32 12.93 13.60
CA GLY A 409 5.70 13.54 14.87
C GLY A 409 7.08 13.15 15.38
N ALA A 410 7.45 11.86 15.25
CA ALA A 410 8.76 11.36 15.59
C ALA A 410 9.87 11.98 14.72
N TRP A 411 9.63 12.12 13.40
CA TRP A 411 10.56 12.80 12.49
C TRP A 411 10.74 14.28 12.87
N LEU A 412 9.65 15.02 13.07
CA LEU A 412 9.73 16.44 13.47
C LEU A 412 10.46 16.63 14.81
N GLN A 413 10.20 15.76 15.79
CA GLN A 413 10.87 15.80 17.09
C GLN A 413 12.37 15.49 16.98
N SER A 414 12.76 14.53 16.13
CA SER A 414 14.17 14.26 15.81
C SER A 414 14.84 15.47 15.17
N GLY A 415 14.17 16.19 14.25
CA GLY A 415 14.66 17.45 13.68
C GLY A 415 14.93 18.53 14.73
N ILE A 416 14.02 18.71 15.70
CA ILE A 416 14.20 19.66 16.81
C ILE A 416 15.35 19.26 17.74
N LEU A 417 15.57 17.96 17.98
CA LEU A 417 16.66 17.47 18.82
C LEU A 417 18.02 17.56 18.12
N PHE A 418 18.06 17.28 16.81
CA PHE A 418 19.21 17.47 15.94
C PHE A 418 19.66 18.94 15.95
N ALA A 419 18.71 19.88 15.82
CA ALA A 419 18.94 21.31 15.93
C ALA A 419 19.67 21.71 17.21
N LYS A 420 19.07 21.38 18.35
CA LYS A 420 19.58 21.76 19.68
C LYS A 420 21.00 21.25 19.91
N ARG A 421 21.28 20.01 19.47
CA ARG A 421 22.60 19.39 19.64
C ARG A 421 23.65 19.91 18.67
N ARG A 422 23.27 20.23 17.43
CA ARG A 422 24.12 20.95 16.48
C ARG A 422 24.51 22.33 17.01
N HIS A 423 23.57 23.11 17.55
CA HIS A 423 23.86 24.39 18.20
C HIS A 423 24.75 24.23 19.44
N ALA A 424 24.56 23.16 20.22
CA ALA A 424 25.40 22.82 21.38
C ALA A 424 26.76 22.18 21.02
N ARG A 425 27.11 22.04 19.73
CA ARG A 425 28.33 21.37 19.22
C ARG A 425 28.56 19.95 19.78
N GLN A 426 27.48 19.23 20.08
CA GLN A 426 27.54 17.83 20.50
C GLN A 426 27.74 16.91 19.29
N ASP A 427 28.24 15.69 19.50
CA ASP A 427 28.28 14.67 18.45
C ASP A 427 26.86 14.25 18.04
N VAL A 428 26.67 14.06 16.73
CA VAL A 428 25.39 13.76 16.07
C VAL A 428 25.53 12.60 15.07
N GLY A 429 26.66 11.89 15.05
CA GLY A 429 27.03 10.91 14.02
C GLY A 429 26.07 9.73 13.83
N LEU A 430 25.42 9.26 14.90
CA LEU A 430 24.39 8.21 14.84
C LEU A 430 23.08 8.72 14.23
N GLU A 431 22.65 9.92 14.61
CA GLU A 431 21.37 10.50 14.20
C GLU A 431 21.41 10.99 12.74
N LEU A 432 22.59 11.36 12.25
CA LEU A 432 22.86 11.62 10.83
C LEU A 432 22.58 10.42 9.91
N LYS A 433 22.50 9.19 10.43
CA LYS A 433 22.13 8.00 9.64
C LYS A 433 20.62 7.75 9.67
N ASP A 434 20.03 7.64 10.85
CA ASP A 434 18.60 7.29 11.00
C ASP A 434 17.65 8.42 10.54
N PHE A 435 18.00 9.68 10.76
CA PHE A 435 17.09 10.81 10.51
C PHE A 435 16.82 11.07 9.01
N PRO A 436 17.83 11.08 8.10
CA PRO A 436 17.58 11.21 6.67
C PRO A 436 16.87 9.97 6.08
N LEU A 437 17.19 8.76 6.57
CA LEU A 437 16.49 7.54 6.15
C LEU A 437 15.00 7.61 6.46
N LEU A 438 14.62 8.06 7.66
CA LEU A 438 13.22 8.29 8.02
C LEU A 438 12.56 9.37 7.14
N GLY A 439 13.30 10.43 6.78
CA GLY A 439 12.82 11.46 5.85
C GLY A 439 12.50 10.90 4.46
N ASN A 440 13.40 10.08 3.91
CA ASN A 440 13.19 9.40 2.62
C ASN A 440 11.97 8.44 2.69
N CYS A 441 11.81 7.68 3.78
CA CYS A 441 10.63 6.83 3.98
C CYS A 441 9.32 7.63 3.92
N LEU A 442 9.28 8.83 4.52
CA LEU A 442 8.11 9.70 4.48
C LEU A 442 7.85 10.27 3.07
N MET A 443 8.90 10.63 2.33
CA MET A 443 8.80 11.09 0.94
C MET A 443 8.23 10.02 0.02
N ASP A 444 8.67 8.76 0.16
CA ASP A 444 8.27 7.66 -0.71
C ASP A 444 6.84 7.15 -0.39
N GLU A 445 6.52 6.95 0.88
CA GLU A 445 5.32 6.19 1.29
C GLU A 445 4.08 7.09 1.53
N LEU A 446 4.24 8.32 2.04
CA LEU A 446 3.09 9.20 2.33
C LEU A 446 2.25 9.55 1.09
N PRO A 447 2.83 9.89 -0.09
CA PRO A 447 2.03 10.19 -1.27
C PRO A 447 1.16 9.01 -1.71
N ILE A 448 1.71 7.79 -1.66
CA ILE A 448 1.01 6.55 -2.01
C ILE A 448 -0.16 6.32 -1.03
N PHE A 449 0.10 6.44 0.27
CA PHE A 449 -0.91 6.33 1.32
C PHE A 449 -2.05 7.34 1.13
N MET A 450 -1.72 8.62 0.94
CA MET A 450 -2.72 9.69 0.75
C MET A 450 -3.52 9.51 -0.54
N GLN A 451 -2.91 9.03 -1.63
CA GLN A 451 -3.62 8.71 -2.87
C GLN A 451 -4.66 7.60 -2.64
N LYS A 452 -4.31 6.54 -1.91
CA LYS A 452 -5.24 5.45 -1.57
C LYS A 452 -6.35 5.89 -0.62
N ALA A 453 -6.03 6.72 0.37
CA ALA A 453 -7.03 7.32 1.26
C ALA A 453 -8.05 8.19 0.50
N LYS A 454 -7.58 9.03 -0.45
CA LYS A 454 -8.45 9.83 -1.33
C LYS A 454 -9.36 8.95 -2.21
N GLN A 455 -8.87 7.82 -2.72
CA GLN A 455 -9.69 6.85 -3.47
C GLN A 455 -10.82 6.26 -2.60
N ILE A 456 -10.52 5.85 -1.37
CA ILE A 456 -11.53 5.34 -0.42
C ILE A 456 -12.57 6.42 -0.08
N LEU A 457 -12.13 7.66 0.17
CA LEU A 457 -13.04 8.77 0.45
C LEU A 457 -13.97 9.07 -0.73
N SER A 458 -13.46 9.07 -1.97
CA SER A 458 -14.29 9.26 -3.16
C SER A 458 -15.40 8.20 -3.29
N ILE A 459 -15.10 6.94 -3.01
CA ILE A 459 -16.10 5.84 -2.97
C ILE A 459 -17.14 6.10 -1.87
N CYS A 460 -16.72 6.58 -0.71
CA CYS A 460 -17.63 6.91 0.40
C CYS A 460 -18.55 8.09 0.05
N VAL A 461 -18.02 9.16 -0.56
CA VAL A 461 -18.84 10.31 -1.01
C VAL A 461 -19.90 9.86 -2.02
N ASN A 462 -19.52 9.06 -3.02
CA ASN A 462 -20.45 8.55 -4.02
C ASN A 462 -21.52 7.62 -3.40
N THR A 463 -21.13 6.80 -2.43
CA THR A 463 -22.05 5.91 -1.71
C THR A 463 -23.03 6.73 -0.87
N CYS A 464 -22.56 7.76 -0.15
CA CYS A 464 -23.40 8.67 0.62
C CYS A 464 -24.41 9.40 -0.28
N ALA A 465 -23.98 9.91 -1.44
CA ALA A 465 -24.86 10.55 -2.41
C ALA A 465 -25.95 9.59 -2.93
N ALA A 466 -25.61 8.33 -3.19
CA ALA A 466 -26.58 7.31 -3.59
C ALA A 466 -27.60 6.98 -2.47
N CYS A 467 -27.16 6.94 -1.20
CA CYS A 467 -28.04 6.79 -0.05
C CYS A 467 -29.01 7.98 0.09
N GLN A 468 -28.50 9.21 -0.06
CA GLN A 468 -29.31 10.43 -0.06
C GLN A 468 -30.35 10.45 -1.19
N GLN A 469 -29.94 10.10 -2.41
CA GLN A 469 -30.83 10.01 -3.57
C GLN A 469 -31.95 9.00 -3.33
N ARG A 470 -31.63 7.78 -2.89
CA ARG A 470 -32.61 6.73 -2.57
C ARG A 470 -33.59 7.19 -1.49
N PHE A 471 -33.10 7.85 -0.44
CA PHE A 471 -33.92 8.38 0.64
C PHE A 471 -34.90 9.45 0.14
N LEU A 472 -34.41 10.44 -0.61
CA LEU A 472 -35.23 11.52 -1.16
C LEU A 472 -36.26 11.02 -2.18
N GLN A 473 -35.91 10.05 -3.04
CA GLN A 473 -36.85 9.38 -3.95
C GLN A 473 -37.96 8.67 -3.16
N THR A 474 -37.60 7.87 -2.14
CA THR A 474 -38.58 7.18 -1.27
C THR A 474 -39.52 8.18 -0.58
N ALA A 475 -38.97 9.27 -0.03
CA ALA A 475 -39.77 10.31 0.64
C ALA A 475 -40.70 11.04 -0.35
N HIS A 476 -40.21 11.37 -1.56
CA HIS A 476 -41.02 11.97 -2.61
C HIS A 476 -42.18 11.06 -3.03
N GLU A 477 -41.95 9.76 -3.24
CA GLU A 477 -42.98 8.80 -3.62
C GLU A 477 -44.09 8.70 -2.56
N GLN A 478 -43.73 8.63 -1.27
CA GLN A 478 -44.70 8.61 -0.17
C GLN A 478 -45.50 9.92 -0.07
N LEU A 479 -44.84 11.09 -0.16
CA LEU A 479 -45.50 12.40 -0.06
C LEU A 479 -46.34 12.75 -1.30
N LYS A 480 -45.98 12.25 -2.48
CA LYS A 480 -46.70 12.48 -3.74
C LYS A 480 -48.13 11.95 -3.69
N VAL A 481 -48.36 10.80 -3.05
CA VAL A 481 -49.70 10.24 -2.80
C VAL A 481 -50.55 11.25 -2.02
N VAL A 482 -50.04 11.69 -0.87
CA VAL A 482 -50.69 12.68 0.01
C VAL A 482 -51.00 13.99 -0.72
N TRP A 483 -50.05 14.52 -1.48
CA TRP A 483 -50.23 15.77 -2.22
C TRP A 483 -51.27 15.66 -3.35
N SER A 484 -51.34 14.50 -4.02
CA SER A 484 -52.33 14.26 -5.08
C SER A 484 -53.76 14.20 -4.52
N GLU A 485 -53.96 13.55 -3.38
CA GLU A 485 -55.24 13.51 -2.68
C GLU A 485 -55.64 14.90 -2.16
N HIS A 486 -54.71 15.64 -1.55
CA HIS A 486 -54.97 16.99 -1.04
C HIS A 486 -55.31 17.98 -2.18
N LYS A 487 -54.63 17.91 -3.32
CA LYS A 487 -54.95 18.72 -4.50
C LYS A 487 -56.33 18.37 -5.10
N SER A 488 -56.74 17.11 -5.04
CA SER A 488 -58.09 16.68 -5.42
C SER A 488 -59.15 17.20 -4.43
N PHE A 489 -58.83 17.21 -3.13
CA PHE A 489 -59.70 17.75 -2.08
C PHE A 489 -59.90 19.27 -2.23
N LEU A 490 -58.83 20.05 -2.44
CA LEU A 490 -58.93 21.50 -2.65
C LEU A 490 -59.79 21.84 -3.88
N ARG A 491 -59.62 21.11 -5.00
CA ARG A 491 -60.48 21.25 -6.18
C ARG A 491 -61.95 20.89 -5.92
N SER A 492 -62.23 19.99 -4.97
CA SER A 492 -63.62 19.68 -4.56
C SER A 492 -64.23 20.74 -3.62
N MET A 493 -63.45 21.74 -3.21
CA MET A 493 -63.90 22.91 -2.45
C MET A 493 -63.95 24.21 -3.26
N GLU A 494 -63.49 24.20 -4.52
CA GLU A 494 -63.77 25.29 -5.46
C GLU A 494 -65.30 25.31 -5.70
N PRO A 495 -66.00 26.44 -5.46
CA PRO A 495 -67.43 26.51 -5.71
C PRO A 495 -67.68 26.39 -7.21
N ASN A 496 -68.51 25.43 -7.61
CA ASN A 496 -69.04 25.36 -8.98
C ASN A 496 -69.57 26.75 -9.37
N GLU A 497 -69.25 27.21 -10.59
CA GLU A 497 -69.80 28.43 -11.15
C GLU A 497 -71.33 28.33 -11.23
N VAL A 498 -72.03 28.90 -10.24
CA VAL A 498 -73.48 29.02 -10.26
C VAL A 498 -73.85 30.24 -11.09
N ASP A 499 -74.11 29.93 -12.37
CA ASP A 499 -75.10 30.55 -13.27
C ASP A 499 -75.47 32.02 -12.97
N GLY A 500 -74.96 32.93 -13.79
CA GLY A 500 -75.14 34.37 -13.59
C GLY A 500 -76.58 34.84 -13.82
N ARG A 501 -77.23 35.33 -12.75
CA ARG A 501 -78.37 36.26 -12.81
C ARG A 501 -78.72 36.82 -11.42
N TYR A 502 -79.10 38.11 -11.38
CA TYR A 502 -79.62 38.86 -10.21
C TYR A 502 -78.57 39.17 -9.10
N LEU A 503 -78.41 40.40 -8.59
CA LEU A 503 -79.16 41.66 -8.77
C LEU A 503 -78.22 42.88 -8.88
N ASP A 504 -78.70 43.90 -9.59
CA ASP A 504 -78.08 45.22 -9.78
C ASP A 504 -78.45 46.19 -8.64
N GLY A 505 -77.62 47.21 -8.42
CA GLY A 505 -77.96 48.43 -7.68
C GLY A 505 -77.67 48.45 -6.16
N THR A 506 -76.55 49.06 -5.76
CA THR A 506 -76.59 50.45 -5.23
C THR A 506 -75.18 51.04 -5.01
N ASN A 507 -74.97 52.25 -5.54
CA ASN A 507 -73.79 53.08 -5.27
C ASN A 507 -73.82 53.66 -3.85
N VAL A 508 -72.69 53.61 -3.14
CA VAL A 508 -72.21 54.70 -2.28
C VAL A 508 -70.70 54.80 -2.50
N GLY A 509 -70.21 56.00 -2.85
CA GLY A 509 -68.80 56.22 -3.22
C GLY A 509 -67.96 56.87 -2.13
N ASP A 510 -66.69 57.07 -2.47
CA ASP A 510 -65.67 57.94 -1.86
C ASP A 510 -65.58 58.05 -0.33
N ASN A 511 -64.42 57.65 0.22
CA ASN A 511 -63.38 58.67 0.47
C ASN A 511 -61.99 58.14 0.87
N THR A 512 -60.99 58.99 0.60
CA THR A 512 -59.67 59.12 1.23
C THR A 512 -58.66 57.96 1.17
N ALA A 513 -57.55 58.24 0.47
CA ALA A 513 -56.25 57.65 0.75
C ALA A 513 -55.69 58.19 2.09
N ASP A 514 -54.90 57.38 2.80
CA ASP A 514 -53.44 57.54 2.89
C ASP A 514 -52.82 56.43 3.76
N ASP A 515 -51.51 56.22 3.60
CA ASP A 515 -50.59 55.43 4.43
C ASP A 515 -50.95 53.96 4.77
N VAL A 516 -50.19 53.01 4.20
CA VAL A 516 -48.87 52.60 4.76
C VAL A 516 -48.17 51.70 3.74
N SER A 517 -46.93 52.07 3.40
CA SER A 517 -45.97 51.19 2.73
C SER A 517 -45.51 50.08 3.67
N ASP A 518 -45.59 48.81 3.28
CA ASP A 518 -44.39 47.94 3.18
C ASP A 518 -44.65 46.51 2.68
N VAL A 519 -43.61 45.97 2.03
CA VAL A 519 -43.30 44.54 1.83
C VAL A 519 -44.38 43.64 1.20
N ASN A 520 -44.27 43.45 -0.12
CA ASN A 520 -44.63 42.19 -0.78
C ASN A 520 -43.86 42.05 -2.11
N ASP A 521 -42.70 41.39 -2.07
CA ASP A 521 -42.14 40.72 -3.26
C ASP A 521 -41.08 39.69 -2.83
N TYR A 522 -41.54 38.46 -2.59
CA TYR A 522 -40.68 37.26 -2.55
C TYR A 522 -41.29 36.22 -3.47
N GLN A 523 -40.82 36.22 -4.72
CA GLN A 523 -41.07 35.14 -5.66
C GLN A 523 -40.44 33.84 -5.15
N LEU A 524 -41.23 32.78 -5.07
CA LEU A 524 -40.74 31.41 -4.87
C LEU A 524 -40.16 30.89 -6.20
N PRO A 525 -38.90 30.39 -6.25
CA PRO A 525 -38.39 29.67 -7.41
C PRO A 525 -38.92 28.24 -7.49
N GLU A 526 -38.97 27.69 -8.71
CA GLU A 526 -39.33 26.30 -9.04
C GLU A 526 -38.31 25.25 -8.57
#